data_AF-A0A402B8G8-F1
#
_entry.id   AF-A0A402B8G8-F1
#
_cell.length_a   1.000
_cell.length_b   1.000
_cell.length_c   1.000
_cell.angle_alpha   90.00
_cell.angle_beta   90.00
_cell.angle_gamma   90.00
#
_symmetry.space_group_name_H-M   'P 1'
#
loop_
_entity.id
_entity.type
_entity.pdbx_description
1 polymer ?
#
loop_
_entity_poly.entity_id
_entity_poly.type
_entity_poly.pdbx_seq_one_letter_code
_entity_poly.pdbx_strand_id
1 'polypeptide(L)'
;MFSSANTDAPVLARSASSSINQRRGAANLLAVVAHGSKLDLFINQHHVASVTDATYSTGLIGTIALSDDVSQRTDIAFADASIWIPSQ
;
A
#
# COMPACT_ATOMS: atom_id res chain seq x y z
N MET A 1 -8.81 -11.85 11.93
CA MET A 1 -9.94 -10.99 11.50
C MET A 1 -9.40 -9.58 11.37
N PHE A 2 -9.29 -9.04 10.16
CA PHE A 2 -8.94 -7.62 9.98
C PHE A 2 -10.24 -6.83 10.21
N SER A 3 -10.41 -6.23 11.38
CA SER A 3 -11.56 -5.36 11.63
C SER A 3 -11.35 -4.05 10.88
N SER A 4 -12.17 -3.77 9.88
CA SER A 4 -12.20 -2.53 9.11
C SER A 4 -12.70 -1.30 9.90
N ALA A 5 -12.77 -1.40 11.23
CA ALA A 5 -13.30 -0.36 12.11
C ALA A 5 -12.21 0.34 12.95
N ASN A 6 -10.93 0.02 12.76
CA ASN A 6 -9.88 0.63 13.55
C ASN A 6 -9.30 1.87 12.86
N THR A 7 -9.63 3.04 13.39
CA THR A 7 -8.98 4.33 13.17
C THR A 7 -7.52 4.38 13.66
N ASP A 8 -6.88 3.24 13.94
CA ASP A 8 -5.60 3.15 14.65
C ASP A 8 -4.37 3.02 13.74
N ALA A 9 -4.54 2.81 12.43
CA ALA A 9 -3.41 2.80 11.50
C ALA A 9 -3.18 4.23 10.96
N PRO A 10 -2.14 4.96 11.42
CA PRO A 10 -1.86 6.29 10.90
C PRO A 10 -1.53 6.22 9.40
N VAL A 11 -2.17 7.07 8.61
CA VAL A 11 -1.81 7.22 7.19
C VAL A 11 -0.48 7.97 7.12
N LEU A 12 0.57 7.26 6.69
CA LEU A 12 1.92 7.81 6.61
C LEU A 12 2.14 8.74 5.40
N ALA A 13 1.43 8.49 4.29
CA ALA A 13 1.46 9.33 3.10
C ALA A 13 0.15 9.22 2.30
N ARG A 14 -0.30 10.33 1.70
CA ARG A 14 -1.45 10.38 0.79
C ARG A 14 -1.17 11.40 -0.32
N SER A 15 -1.21 10.97 -1.58
CA SER A 15 -1.06 11.84 -2.74
C SER A 15 -1.68 11.20 -3.98
N ALA A 16 -1.85 12.00 -5.04
CA ALA A 16 -2.13 11.49 -6.38
C ALA A 16 -0.82 11.15 -7.10
N SER A 17 -0.85 10.16 -8.00
CA SER A 17 0.30 9.80 -8.84
C SER A 17 -0.14 9.46 -10.27
N SER A 18 0.58 9.99 -11.25
CA SER A 18 0.40 9.64 -12.66
C SER A 18 0.85 8.21 -12.98
N SER A 19 1.55 7.54 -12.05
CA SER A 19 1.97 6.15 -12.19
C SER A 19 0.83 5.15 -12.00
N ILE A 20 -0.36 5.59 -11.59
CA ILE A 20 -1.52 4.72 -11.35
C ILE A 20 -2.30 4.51 -12.65
N ASN A 21 -2.48 3.25 -13.05
CA ASN A 21 -3.42 2.87 -14.10
C ASN A 21 -4.85 3.02 -13.57
N GLN A 22 -5.60 3.96 -14.14
CA GLN A 22 -6.99 4.26 -13.72
C GLN A 22 -8.05 3.55 -14.56
N ARG A 23 -7.65 2.86 -15.64
CA ARG A 23 -8.59 2.12 -16.49
C ARG A 23 -9.16 0.92 -15.72
N ARG A 24 -10.48 0.74 -15.77
CA ARG A 24 -11.15 -0.42 -15.16
C ARG A 24 -10.52 -1.74 -15.64
N GLY A 25 -10.20 -2.61 -14.68
CA GLY A 25 -9.56 -3.91 -14.93
C GLY A 25 -8.06 -3.84 -15.25
N ALA A 26 -7.45 -2.66 -15.30
CA ALA A 26 -5.99 -2.56 -15.39
C ALA A 26 -5.36 -2.85 -14.02
N ALA A 27 -4.33 -3.68 -14.03
CA ALA A 27 -3.55 -3.97 -12.83
C ALA A 27 -2.59 -2.82 -12.50
N ASN A 28 -2.29 -2.68 -11.21
CA ASN A 28 -1.19 -1.87 -10.72
C ASN A 28 -0.26 -2.76 -9.91
N LEU A 29 1.03 -2.74 -10.24
CA LEU A 29 2.05 -3.42 -9.44
C LEU A 29 2.43 -2.51 -8.27
N LEU A 30 2.23 -3.00 -7.06
CA LEU A 30 2.59 -2.29 -5.83
C LEU A 30 3.81 -2.94 -5.20
N ALA A 31 4.76 -2.13 -4.74
CA ALA A 31 5.88 -2.60 -3.93
C ALA A 31 6.17 -1.63 -2.80
N VAL A 32 6.50 -2.18 -1.63
CA VAL A 32 7.00 -1.41 -0.48
C VAL A 32 8.37 -1.96 -0.12
N VAL A 33 9.36 -1.08 -0.01
CA VAL A 33 10.69 -1.42 0.51
C VAL A 33 10.80 -0.84 1.91
N ALA A 34 10.95 -1.71 2.89
CA ALA A 34 11.20 -1.32 4.28
C ALA A 34 12.67 -1.54 4.62
N HIS A 35 13.38 -0.48 5.00
CA HIS A 35 14.77 -0.53 5.41
C HIS A 35 15.01 0.36 6.64
N GLY A 36 15.14 -0.27 7.81
CA GLY A 36 15.13 0.44 9.08
C GLY A 36 13.81 1.17 9.30
N SER A 37 13.86 2.48 9.57
CA SER A 37 12.67 3.34 9.67
C SER A 37 12.22 3.93 8.34
N LYS A 38 12.89 3.60 7.22
CA LYS A 38 12.53 4.14 5.91
C LYS A 38 11.60 3.19 5.18
N LEU A 39 10.50 3.75 4.67
CA LEU A 39 9.48 3.07 3.88
C LEU A 39 9.37 3.77 2.52
N ASP A 40 9.73 3.05 1.45
CA ASP A 40 9.60 3.53 0.08
C ASP A 40 8.46 2.81 -0.63
N LEU A 41 7.55 3.56 -1.24
CA LEU A 41 6.44 3.04 -2.03
C LEU A 41 6.74 3.18 -3.53
N PHE A 42 6.47 2.11 -4.26
CA PHE A 42 6.53 2.07 -5.70
C PHE A 42 5.19 1.64 -6.29
N ILE A 43 4.82 2.28 -7.39
CA ILE A 43 3.63 1.93 -8.18
C ILE A 43 4.08 1.79 -9.63
N ASN A 44 3.79 0.65 -10.25
CA ASN A 44 4.19 0.34 -11.62
C ASN A 44 5.68 0.62 -11.88
N GLN A 45 6.53 0.22 -10.93
CA GLN A 45 8.00 0.37 -10.95
C GLN A 45 8.51 1.82 -10.82
N HIS A 46 7.64 2.81 -10.57
CA HIS A 46 8.02 4.18 -10.27
C HIS A 46 8.03 4.44 -8.77
N HIS A 47 9.07 5.09 -8.25
CA HIS A 47 9.10 5.59 -6.87
C HIS A 47 8.09 6.71 -6.71
N VAL A 48 7.15 6.57 -5.78
CA VAL A 48 6.05 7.54 -5.60
C VAL A 48 6.06 8.23 -4.24
N ALA A 49 6.63 7.59 -3.21
CA ALA A 49 6.71 8.16 -1.87
C ALA A 49 7.85 7.54 -1.06
N SER A 50 8.39 8.33 -0.13
CA SER A 50 9.33 7.92 0.90
C SER A 50 8.85 8.50 2.22
N VAL A 51 8.73 7.67 3.26
CA VAL A 51 8.41 8.10 4.62
C VAL A 51 9.45 7.58 5.59
N THR A 52 9.77 8.36 6.62
CA THR A 52 10.57 7.92 7.77
C THR A 52 9.63 7.76 8.96
N ASP A 53 9.41 6.53 9.41
CA ASP A 53 8.59 6.17 10.56
C ASP A 53 9.28 5.07 11.36
N ALA A 54 9.41 5.27 12.68
CA ALA A 54 10.08 4.32 13.57
C ALA A 54 9.12 3.74 14.63
N THR A 55 7.81 3.92 14.46
CA THR A 55 6.82 3.53 15.46
C THR A 55 6.72 2.01 15.57
N TYR A 56 6.78 1.29 14.46
CA TYR A 56 6.71 -0.18 14.43
C TYR A 56 7.81 -0.78 13.53
N SER A 57 8.67 -1.62 14.11
CA SER A 57 9.73 -2.32 13.38
C SER A 57 9.31 -3.69 12.83
N THR A 58 8.18 -4.24 13.32
CA THR A 58 7.62 -5.52 12.89
C THR A 58 6.10 -5.48 12.96
N GLY A 59 5.44 -6.34 12.20
CA GLY A 59 3.97 -6.41 12.17
C GLY A 59 3.46 -7.31 11.06
N LEU A 60 2.15 -7.27 10.85
CA LEU A 60 1.50 -7.97 9.74
C LEU A 60 1.49 -7.08 8.49
N ILE A 61 1.58 -7.72 7.33
CA ILE A 61 1.42 -7.06 6.02
C ILE A 61 0.02 -7.39 5.51
N GLY A 62 -0.68 -6.37 5.03
CA GLY A 62 -2.00 -6.53 4.44
C GLY A 62 -2.35 -5.37 3.51
N THR A 63 -3.36 -5.58 2.67
CA THR A 63 -3.91 -4.56 1.79
C THR A 63 -5.36 -4.28 2.17
N ILE A 64 -5.77 -3.03 2.01
CA ILE A 64 -7.15 -2.61 2.22
C ILE A 64 -7.60 -1.74 1.05
N ALA A 65 -8.85 -1.94 0.62
CA ALA A 65 -9.53 -1.08 -0.32
C ALA A 65 -10.54 -0.24 0.46
N LEU A 66 -10.44 1.08 0.34
CA LEU A 66 -11.37 2.02 0.95
C LEU A 66 -12.00 2.86 -0.15
N SER A 67 -13.32 3.01 -0.12
CA SER A 67 -14.07 3.97 -0.93
C SER A 67 -14.48 5.13 -0.04
N ASP A 68 -14.28 6.36 -0.49
CA ASP A 68 -14.85 7.55 0.13
C ASP A 68 -16.32 7.77 -0.28
N ASP A 69 -16.75 7.16 -1.39
CA ASP A 69 -18.14 7.14 -1.84
C ASP A 69 -18.78 5.76 -1.64
N VAL A 70 -19.71 5.68 -0.69
CA VAL A 70 -20.46 4.45 -0.37
C VAL A 70 -21.51 4.08 -1.44
N SER A 71 -21.82 4.99 -2.37
CA SER A 71 -22.72 4.72 -3.48
C SER A 71 -22.04 3.98 -4.64
N GLN A 72 -20.71 4.01 -4.70
CA GLN A 72 -19.92 3.33 -5.72
C GLN A 72 -19.46 1.97 -5.21
N ARG A 73 -19.77 0.91 -5.96
CA ARG A 73 -19.20 -0.41 -5.70
C ARG A 73 -17.77 -0.44 -6.25
N THR A 74 -16.82 -0.68 -5.36
CA THR A 74 -15.43 -0.91 -5.72
C THR A 74 -15.14 -2.42 -5.70
N ASP A 75 -14.95 -3.00 -6.88
CA ASP A 75 -14.48 -4.38 -7.02
C ASP A 75 -12.94 -4.37 -7.09
N ILE A 76 -12.27 -5.01 -6.13
CA ILE A 76 -10.80 -5.10 -6.08
C ILE A 76 -10.37 -6.57 -5.94
N ALA A 77 -9.32 -6.93 -6.68
CA ALA A 77 -8.59 -8.18 -6.49
C ALA A 77 -7.13 -7.88 -6.17
N PHE A 78 -6.58 -8.61 -5.21
CA PHE A 78 -5.15 -8.64 -4.90
C PHE A 78 -4.60 -10.01 -5.30
N ALA A 79 -3.50 -10.04 -6.04
CA ALA A 79 -2.88 -11.26 -6.54
C ALA A 79 -1.35 -11.13 -6.51
N ASP A 80 -0.65 -12.26 -6.66
CA ASP A 80 0.81 -12.34 -6.82
C ASP A 80 1.63 -11.70 -5.68
N ALA A 81 1.11 -11.78 -4.46
CA ALA A 81 1.81 -11.28 -3.28
C ALA A 81 3.07 -12.10 -2.98
N SER A 82 4.22 -11.40 -2.90
CA SER A 82 5.52 -11.97 -2.58
C SER A 82 6.23 -11.11 -1.54
N ILE A 83 6.96 -11.74 -0.62
CA ILE A 83 7.81 -11.05 0.36
C ILE A 83 9.25 -11.51 0.15
N TRP A 84 10.15 -10.54 0.09
CA TRP A 84 11.59 -10.76 -0.06
C TRP A 84 12.29 -10.18 1.15
N ILE A 85 13.08 -11.01 1.84
CA ILE A 85 13.96 -10.56 2.91
C ILE A 85 15.37 -10.52 2.31
N PRO A 86 15.96 -9.34 2.09
CA PRO A 86 17.32 -9.25 1.56
C PRO A 86 18.29 -9.98 2.49
N SER A 87 19.14 -10.83 1.92
CA SER A 87 20.27 -11.41 2.66
C SER A 87 21.20 -10.28 3.12
N GLN A 88 21.60 -10.32 4.39
CA GLN A 88 22.62 -9.44 4.97
C GLN A 88 23.99 -9.69 4.35
#